data_AF-A0A4Q6BMS5-F1
#
_entry.id   AF-A0A4Q6BMS5-F1
#
_cell.length_a   1.000
_cell.length_b   1.000
_cell.length_c   1.000
_cell.angle_alpha   90.00
_cell.angle_beta   90.00
_cell.angle_gamma   90.00
#
_symmetry.space_group_name_H-M   'P 1'
#
loop_
_entity.id
_entity.type
_entity.pdbx_description
1 polymer ?
#
loop_
_entity_poly.entity_id
_entity_poly.type
_entity_poly.pdbx_seq_one_letter_code
_entity_poly.pdbx_strand_id
1 'polypeptide(L)'
;MKFIFAVLATTVLVLSGCAGKKVEKEKPAAPPQTSTEVESSEPSIDVWAIRRALKLERAPTELGYKEASFNTCEMGYGYSASSLCQRHTMAVINFRIQCRDTDGTVSEAVGASNLKAISTPIRWTIGAQNGVVTPDGEGYGQIVSIFPKPPGKTRIKLASADQFLYLMHASEASRVVVPKQWCD
;
A
#
# COMPACT_ATOMS: atom_id res chain seq x y z
N MET A 1 44.88 23.57 -3.14
CA MET A 1 44.84 24.21 -1.81
C MET A 1 44.22 23.23 -0.81
N LYS A 2 44.94 22.89 0.25
CA LYS A 2 44.51 22.07 1.41
C LYS A 2 43.89 22.98 2.48
N PHE A 3 42.83 22.55 3.16
CA PHE A 3 42.46 22.81 4.58
C PHE A 3 41.21 21.94 4.86
N ILE A 4 41.28 20.76 5.50
CA ILE A 4 41.27 20.48 6.96
C ILE A 4 40.33 21.41 7.74
N PHE A 5 39.24 20.88 8.32
CA PHE A 5 38.93 20.97 9.76
C PHE A 5 37.78 20.02 10.13
N ALA A 6 38.10 19.09 11.01
CA ALA A 6 37.17 18.24 11.74
C ALA A 6 36.67 18.98 12.99
N VAL A 7 35.39 18.85 13.37
CA VAL A 7 34.97 18.94 14.78
C VAL A 7 33.80 18.01 15.06
N LEU A 8 34.09 17.02 15.90
CA LEU A 8 33.21 16.16 16.68
C LEU A 8 32.26 16.99 17.57
N ALA A 9 30.98 16.63 17.64
CA ALA A 9 30.13 16.99 18.78
C ALA A 9 29.18 15.83 19.10
N THR A 10 29.68 14.89 19.89
CA THR A 10 28.94 13.81 20.53
C THR A 10 28.19 14.39 21.73
N THR A 11 26.86 14.45 21.70
CA THR A 11 26.06 14.82 22.87
C THR A 11 25.27 13.60 23.35
N VAL A 12 25.82 12.97 24.39
CA VAL A 12 25.18 11.93 25.18
C VAL A 12 24.19 12.63 26.11
N LEU A 13 22.89 12.42 25.90
CA LEU A 13 21.84 12.85 26.82
C LEU A 13 21.26 11.61 27.50
N VAL A 14 21.84 11.29 28.66
CA VAL A 14 21.27 10.40 29.67
C VAL A 14 20.18 11.19 30.38
N LEU A 15 18.92 10.79 30.25
CA LEU A 15 17.87 11.23 31.15
C LEU A 15 17.35 10.05 31.96
N SER A 16 17.67 10.16 33.24
CA SER A 16 17.32 9.37 34.40
C SER A 16 15.82 9.24 34.61
N GLY A 17 15.43 8.10 35.20
CA GLY A 17 14.05 7.68 35.38
C GLY A 17 13.29 8.36 36.53
N CYS A 18 11.99 8.10 36.52
CA CYS A 18 11.11 8.23 37.68
C CYS A 18 10.33 6.91 37.83
N ALA A 19 10.84 6.03 38.70
CA ALA A 19 10.10 4.89 39.21
C ALA A 19 9.09 5.40 40.26
N GLY A 20 7.88 5.72 39.82
CA GLY A 20 6.76 6.05 40.69
C GLY A 20 6.17 4.79 41.31
N LYS A 21 6.27 4.66 42.64
CA LYS A 21 5.59 3.62 43.45
C LYS A 21 4.07 3.71 43.24
N LYS A 22 3.44 2.59 42.87
CA LYS A 22 1.98 2.43 42.89
C LYS A 22 1.50 2.39 44.34
N VAL A 23 0.62 3.32 44.70
CA VAL A 23 -0.22 3.24 45.91
C VAL A 23 -1.58 2.73 45.45
N GLU A 24 -1.88 1.47 45.80
CA GLU A 24 -3.17 0.84 45.58
C GLU A 24 -4.17 1.39 46.61
N LYS A 25 -5.03 2.31 46.15
CA LYS A 25 -6.20 2.76 46.90
C LYS A 25 -7.37 1.88 46.48
N GLU A 26 -7.77 0.99 47.38
CA GLU A 26 -9.00 0.23 47.31
C GLU A 26 -10.19 1.21 47.24
N LYS A 27 -10.86 1.23 46.08
CA LYS A 27 -12.02 2.09 45.81
C LYS A 27 -13.30 1.27 46.04
N PRO A 28 -14.28 1.78 46.80
CA PRO A 28 -15.55 1.09 47.03
C PRO A 28 -16.27 0.76 45.71
N ALA A 29 -16.86 -0.43 45.66
CA ALA A 29 -17.63 -0.93 44.53
C ALA A 29 -18.71 0.07 44.10
N ALA A 30 -18.54 0.65 42.91
CA ALA A 30 -19.57 1.43 42.25
C ALA A 30 -20.61 0.47 41.63
N PRO A 31 -21.90 0.84 41.61
CA PRO A 31 -22.95 0.04 40.98
C PRO A 31 -22.64 -0.19 39.48
N PRO A 32 -23.10 -1.31 38.91
CA PRO A 32 -22.83 -1.66 37.51
C PRO A 32 -23.37 -0.55 36.59
N GLN A 33 -22.46 0.25 36.06
CA GLN A 33 -22.76 1.16 34.98
C GLN A 33 -22.88 0.29 33.73
N THR A 34 -24.13 0.06 33.30
CA THR A 34 -24.42 -0.36 31.94
C THR A 34 -23.85 0.70 31.00
N SER A 35 -22.62 0.48 30.55
CA SER A 35 -22.04 1.22 29.44
C SER A 35 -22.84 0.83 28.21
N THR A 36 -23.80 1.68 27.84
CA THR A 36 -24.27 1.75 26.46
C THR A 36 -23.06 2.16 25.63
N GLU A 37 -22.34 1.16 25.14
CA GLU A 37 -21.30 1.30 24.14
C GLU A 37 -22.00 1.85 22.90
N VAL A 38 -21.97 3.17 22.75
CA VAL A 38 -22.33 3.83 21.50
C VAL A 38 -21.26 3.40 20.53
N GLU A 39 -21.55 2.33 19.80
CA GLU A 39 -20.78 1.84 18.67
C GLU A 39 -20.71 2.99 17.66
N SER A 40 -19.66 3.81 17.81
CA SER A 40 -19.26 4.83 16.86
C SER A 40 -18.86 4.11 15.59
N SER A 41 -19.84 3.79 14.74
CA SER A 41 -19.59 3.26 13.41
C SER A 41 -18.82 4.32 12.63
N GLU A 42 -17.50 4.16 12.54
CA GLU A 42 -16.70 4.99 11.65
C GLU A 42 -17.30 4.88 10.24
N PRO A 43 -17.43 5.99 9.51
CA PRO A 43 -18.04 5.96 8.20
C PRO A 43 -17.21 5.06 7.27
N SER A 44 -17.77 3.93 6.86
CA SER A 44 -17.13 3.01 5.92
C SER A 44 -17.15 3.63 4.53
N ILE A 45 -15.97 3.91 3.98
CA ILE A 45 -15.81 4.47 2.63
C ILE A 45 -16.14 3.40 1.59
N ASP A 46 -17.09 3.67 0.68
CA ASP A 46 -17.41 2.78 -0.44
C ASP A 46 -16.48 3.06 -1.63
N VAL A 47 -15.32 2.37 -1.60
CA VAL A 47 -14.28 2.47 -2.62
C VAL A 47 -14.80 2.09 -4.02
N TRP A 48 -15.75 1.14 -4.12
CA TRP A 48 -16.26 0.67 -5.42
C TRP A 48 -17.23 1.67 -6.05
N ALA A 49 -18.05 2.35 -5.25
CA ALA A 49 -18.88 3.44 -5.74
C ALA A 49 -18.05 4.63 -6.23
N ILE A 50 -17.01 5.02 -5.49
CA ILE A 50 -16.08 6.09 -5.91
C ILE A 50 -15.41 5.74 -7.24
N ARG A 51 -14.95 4.50 -7.40
CA ARG A 51 -14.32 4.03 -8.65
C ARG A 51 -15.25 4.18 -9.86
N ARG A 52 -16.52 3.82 -9.69
CA ARG A 52 -17.58 3.96 -10.72
C ARG A 52 -17.84 5.43 -11.04
N ALA A 53 -18.01 6.27 -10.02
CA ALA A 53 -18.23 7.71 -10.18
C ALA A 53 -17.09 8.39 -10.97
N LEU A 54 -15.85 7.95 -10.74
CA LEU A 54 -14.66 8.46 -11.40
C LEU A 54 -14.37 7.81 -12.77
N LYS A 55 -15.21 6.88 -13.25
CA LYS A 55 -15.02 6.15 -14.52
C LYS A 55 -13.66 5.45 -14.60
N LEU A 56 -13.20 4.90 -13.47
CA LEU A 56 -11.94 4.14 -13.35
C LEU A 56 -12.15 2.62 -13.46
N GLU A 57 -13.32 2.18 -13.91
CA GLU A 57 -13.59 0.78 -14.19
C GLU A 57 -12.75 0.29 -15.37
N ARG A 58 -12.13 -0.88 -15.20
CA ARG A 58 -11.28 -1.54 -16.19
C ARG A 58 -11.27 -3.03 -15.91
N ALA A 59 -11.28 -3.84 -16.97
CA ALA A 59 -11.05 -5.26 -16.84
C ALA A 59 -9.62 -5.53 -16.30
N PRO A 60 -9.39 -6.55 -15.46
CA PRO A 60 -8.05 -6.91 -14.98
C PRO A 60 -7.03 -7.16 -16.11
N THR A 61 -7.49 -7.65 -17.26
CA THR A 61 -6.68 -7.90 -18.46
C THR A 61 -6.23 -6.63 -19.18
N GLU A 62 -6.90 -5.50 -18.96
CA GLU A 62 -6.48 -4.20 -19.47
C GLU A 62 -5.35 -3.62 -18.61
N LEU A 63 -4.13 -4.05 -18.90
CA LEU A 63 -2.94 -3.64 -18.15
C LEU A 63 -2.71 -2.13 -18.12
N GLY A 64 -1.97 -1.69 -17.12
CA GLY A 64 -1.49 -0.32 -16.96
C GLY A 64 -2.19 0.43 -15.83
N TYR A 65 -2.13 1.75 -15.95
CA TYR A 65 -2.42 2.68 -14.86
C TYR A 65 -3.51 3.66 -15.24
N LYS A 66 -4.47 3.90 -14.36
CA LYS A 66 -5.37 5.06 -14.41
C LYS A 66 -5.51 5.68 -13.04
N GLU A 67 -5.63 7.00 -12.99
CA GLU A 67 -5.95 7.73 -11.78
C GLU A 67 -6.95 8.84 -12.06
N ALA A 68 -7.72 9.21 -11.04
CA ALA A 68 -8.55 10.40 -11.06
C ALA A 68 -8.55 11.04 -9.67
N SER A 69 -8.45 12.38 -9.65
CA SER A 69 -8.54 13.15 -8.41
C SER A 69 -9.97 13.53 -8.11
N PHE A 70 -10.30 13.64 -6.82
CA PHE A 70 -11.61 14.05 -6.36
C PHE A 70 -11.54 14.84 -5.06
N ASN A 71 -12.59 15.62 -4.79
CA ASN A 71 -12.79 16.32 -3.54
C ASN A 71 -13.63 15.46 -2.60
N THR A 72 -13.15 15.19 -1.38
CA THR A 72 -13.85 14.33 -0.41
C THR A 72 -15.23 14.88 -0.03
N CYS A 73 -15.42 16.20 0.02
CA CYS A 73 -16.71 16.79 0.38
C CYS A 73 -17.77 16.72 -0.73
N GLU A 74 -17.34 16.56 -1.99
CA GLU A 74 -18.24 16.46 -3.15
C GLU A 74 -18.49 14.99 -3.53
N MET A 75 -17.61 14.08 -3.10
CA MET A 75 -17.65 12.67 -3.52
C MET A 75 -18.80 11.89 -2.90
N GLY A 76 -19.11 12.13 -1.62
CA GLY A 76 -20.01 11.27 -0.85
C GLY A 76 -19.38 9.89 -0.58
N TYR A 77 -20.20 8.83 -0.58
CA TYR A 77 -19.76 7.43 -0.43
C TYR A 77 -18.91 7.15 0.83
N GLY A 78 -19.34 7.70 1.96
CA GLY A 78 -18.64 7.58 3.25
C GLY A 78 -17.80 8.81 3.63
N TYR A 79 -17.58 9.74 2.70
CA TYR A 79 -17.03 11.05 3.06
C TYR A 79 -18.11 12.04 3.53
N SER A 80 -17.78 12.81 4.57
CA SER A 80 -18.64 13.90 5.07
C SER A 80 -18.62 15.09 4.11
N ALA A 81 -19.80 15.66 3.84
CA ALA A 81 -19.94 16.84 3.00
C ALA A 81 -19.48 18.15 3.67
N SER A 82 -19.33 18.17 5.00
CA SER A 82 -19.18 19.40 5.78
C SER A 82 -17.88 19.51 6.58
N SER A 83 -17.03 18.48 6.58
CA SER A 83 -15.83 18.46 7.44
C SER A 83 -14.62 17.88 6.72
N LEU A 84 -13.46 18.53 6.92
CA LEU A 84 -12.14 18.05 6.48
C LEU A 84 -12.04 17.76 4.97
N CYS A 85 -12.54 18.68 4.14
CA CYS A 85 -12.44 18.59 2.69
C CYS A 85 -10.98 18.52 2.24
N GLN A 86 -10.64 17.46 1.52
CA GLN A 86 -9.31 17.24 0.98
C GLN A 86 -9.44 16.77 -0.46
N ARG A 87 -8.41 17.06 -1.25
CA ARG A 87 -8.27 16.49 -2.59
C ARG A 87 -7.53 15.17 -2.48
N HIS A 88 -8.19 14.08 -2.79
CA HIS A 88 -7.60 12.74 -2.85
C HIS A 88 -7.49 12.29 -4.32
N THR A 89 -6.76 11.22 -4.56
CA THR A 89 -6.58 10.61 -5.87
C THR A 89 -6.84 9.12 -5.76
N MET A 90 -7.85 8.62 -6.46
CA MET A 90 -8.02 7.18 -6.64
C MET A 90 -7.13 6.72 -7.79
N ALA A 91 -6.37 5.65 -7.57
CA ALA A 91 -5.58 5.01 -8.61
C ALA A 91 -5.99 3.53 -8.76
N VAL A 92 -6.01 3.08 -10.02
CA VAL A 92 -6.24 1.70 -10.43
C VAL A 92 -5.03 1.23 -11.22
N ILE A 93 -4.37 0.20 -10.71
CA ILE A 93 -3.19 -0.42 -11.33
C ILE A 93 -3.55 -1.86 -11.68
N ASN A 94 -3.62 -2.14 -12.98
CA ASN A 94 -3.77 -3.49 -13.51
C ASN A 94 -2.40 -3.98 -13.95
N PHE A 95 -1.96 -5.10 -13.39
CA PHE A 95 -0.65 -5.66 -13.70
C PHE A 95 -0.79 -7.16 -13.99
N ARG A 96 0.15 -7.68 -14.77
CA ARG A 96 0.37 -9.12 -14.90
C ARG A 96 1.71 -9.48 -14.28
N ILE A 97 1.72 -10.40 -13.33
CA ILE A 97 2.93 -10.90 -12.69
C ILE A 97 3.20 -12.34 -13.13
N GLN A 98 4.42 -12.57 -13.61
CA GLN A 98 4.88 -13.86 -14.08
C GLN A 98 6.31 -14.08 -13.60
N CYS A 99 6.68 -15.30 -13.29
CA CYS A 99 8.06 -15.66 -13.00
C CYS A 99 8.70 -16.35 -14.20
N ARG A 100 10.02 -16.25 -14.28
CA ARG A 100 10.81 -16.99 -15.27
C ARG A 100 11.22 -18.35 -14.71
N ASP A 101 10.96 -19.43 -15.44
CA ASP A 101 11.26 -20.80 -14.98
C ASP A 101 12.74 -21.22 -15.15
N THR A 102 13.54 -20.41 -15.85
CA THR A 102 14.97 -20.71 -16.10
C THR A 102 15.92 -19.75 -15.39
N ASP A 103 16.88 -20.31 -14.66
CA ASP A 103 18.03 -19.59 -14.13
C ASP A 103 19.12 -19.51 -15.22
N GLY A 104 19.53 -18.29 -15.60
CA GLY A 104 20.66 -18.07 -16.52
C GLY A 104 20.54 -16.88 -17.47
N THR A 105 21.68 -16.45 -18.05
CA THR A 105 21.75 -15.57 -19.21
C THR A 105 21.23 -16.31 -20.43
N VAL A 106 19.98 -16.06 -20.81
CA VAL A 106 19.49 -16.50 -22.11
C VAL A 106 20.05 -15.58 -23.18
N SER A 107 20.79 -16.17 -24.12
CA SER A 107 21.13 -15.52 -25.39
C SER A 107 19.91 -15.34 -26.29
N GLU A 108 18.82 -16.07 -26.01
CA GLU A 108 17.55 -16.00 -26.73
C GLU A 108 16.53 -15.10 -26.01
N ALA A 109 15.67 -14.45 -26.80
CA ALA A 109 14.57 -13.65 -26.26
C ALA A 109 13.68 -14.53 -25.35
N VAL A 110 13.37 -14.05 -24.15
CA VAL A 110 12.47 -14.74 -23.22
C VAL A 110 11.08 -14.85 -23.88
N GLY A 111 10.78 -16.02 -24.44
CA GLY A 111 9.48 -16.33 -25.02
C GLY A 111 8.41 -16.55 -23.96
N ALA A 112 7.14 -16.42 -24.36
CA ALA A 112 5.99 -16.60 -23.47
C ALA A 112 5.91 -18.00 -22.83
N SER A 113 6.50 -19.02 -23.46
CA SER A 113 6.58 -20.40 -22.94
C SER A 113 7.48 -20.54 -21.70
N ASN A 114 8.38 -19.58 -21.46
CA ASN A 114 9.32 -19.62 -20.34
C ASN A 114 8.81 -18.86 -19.11
N LEU A 115 7.57 -18.36 -19.16
CA LEU A 115 6.95 -17.56 -18.13
C LEU A 115 5.79 -18.32 -17.48
N LYS A 116 5.88 -18.50 -16.16
CA LYS A 116 4.81 -19.11 -15.35
C LYS A 116 4.05 -17.98 -14.64
N ALA A 117 2.72 -18.04 -14.67
CA ALA A 117 1.89 -17.10 -13.94
C ALA A 117 2.05 -17.28 -12.42
N ILE A 118 2.05 -16.18 -11.67
CA ILE A 118 2.05 -16.20 -10.21
C ILE A 118 0.64 -15.91 -9.72
N SER A 119 0.07 -16.80 -8.92
CA SER A 119 -1.25 -16.67 -8.29
C SER A 119 -1.17 -16.55 -6.76
N THR A 120 0.03 -16.45 -6.20
CA THR A 120 0.23 -16.29 -4.75
C THR A 120 -0.06 -14.85 -4.31
N PRO A 121 -0.47 -14.62 -3.05
CA PRO A 121 -0.75 -13.28 -2.55
C PRO A 121 0.49 -12.37 -2.63
N ILE A 122 0.34 -11.23 -3.30
CA ILE A 122 1.38 -10.21 -3.44
C ILE A 122 1.07 -9.05 -2.50
N ARG A 123 2.00 -8.79 -1.59
CA ARG A 123 2.00 -7.57 -0.79
C ARG A 123 2.49 -6.42 -1.65
N TRP A 124 1.78 -5.31 -1.66
CA TRP A 124 2.18 -4.12 -2.38
C TRP A 124 2.38 -2.93 -1.42
N THR A 125 3.23 -2.00 -1.80
CA THR A 125 3.44 -0.74 -1.08
C THR A 125 3.69 0.39 -2.07
N ILE A 126 2.96 1.50 -1.91
CA ILE A 126 3.07 2.72 -2.72
C ILE A 126 3.03 3.91 -1.75
N GLY A 127 4.19 4.53 -1.53
CA GLY A 127 4.32 5.58 -0.51
C GLY A 127 4.02 5.04 0.89
N ALA A 128 3.06 5.65 1.59
CA ALA A 128 2.62 5.22 2.92
C ALA A 128 1.50 4.17 2.89
N GLN A 129 1.02 3.78 1.72
CA GLN A 129 -0.06 2.81 1.59
C GLN A 129 0.46 1.43 1.23
N ASN A 130 -0.21 0.42 1.74
CA ASN A 130 0.11 -0.96 1.51
C ASN A 130 -1.18 -1.80 1.50
N GLY A 131 -1.06 -2.99 0.92
CA GLY A 131 -2.15 -3.95 0.89
C GLY A 131 -1.69 -5.29 0.36
N VAL A 132 -2.65 -6.16 0.12
CA VAL A 132 -2.44 -7.48 -0.48
C VAL A 132 -3.36 -7.60 -1.69
N VAL A 133 -2.84 -8.15 -2.77
CA VAL A 133 -3.61 -8.51 -3.95
C VAL A 133 -3.28 -9.95 -4.29
N THR A 134 -4.30 -10.75 -4.57
CA THR A 134 -4.12 -12.12 -5.05
C THR A 134 -4.35 -12.11 -6.56
N PRO A 135 -3.31 -12.30 -7.38
CA PRO A 135 -3.50 -12.40 -8.82
C PRO A 135 -4.32 -13.64 -9.19
N ASP A 136 -4.93 -13.62 -10.38
CA ASP A 136 -5.67 -14.77 -10.91
C ASP A 136 -4.74 -15.89 -11.43
N GLY A 137 -5.34 -16.95 -11.99
CA GLY A 137 -4.62 -18.09 -12.54
C GLY A 137 -3.73 -17.76 -13.76
N GLU A 138 -3.91 -16.59 -14.38
CA GLU A 138 -3.07 -16.12 -15.49
C GLU A 138 -2.06 -15.03 -15.05
N GLY A 139 -2.07 -14.71 -13.75
CA GLY A 139 -1.18 -13.76 -13.09
C GLY A 139 -1.66 -12.32 -13.14
N TYR A 140 -2.91 -12.05 -13.52
CA TYR A 140 -3.46 -10.69 -13.51
C TYR A 140 -3.88 -10.29 -12.10
N GLY A 141 -3.43 -9.12 -11.66
CA GLY A 141 -3.79 -8.51 -10.40
C GLY A 141 -4.28 -7.08 -10.59
N GLN A 142 -5.09 -6.61 -9.65
CA GLN A 142 -5.62 -5.25 -9.63
C GLN A 142 -5.43 -4.61 -8.25
N ILE A 143 -4.79 -3.45 -8.23
CA ILE A 143 -4.69 -2.60 -7.03
C ILE A 143 -5.66 -1.43 -7.23
N VAL A 144 -6.58 -1.25 -6.29
CA VAL A 144 -7.48 -0.09 -6.21
C VAL A 144 -7.24 0.56 -4.86
N SER A 145 -6.78 1.81 -4.85
CA SER A 145 -6.58 2.54 -3.59
C SER A 145 -6.74 4.05 -3.74
N ILE A 146 -7.04 4.72 -2.64
CA ILE A 146 -7.26 6.17 -2.54
C ILE A 146 -6.07 6.80 -1.83
N PHE A 147 -5.37 7.70 -2.50
CA PHE A 147 -4.16 8.36 -2.03
C PHE A 147 -4.40 9.85 -1.71
N PRO A 148 -3.69 10.42 -0.72
CA PRO A 148 -3.76 11.86 -0.46
C PRO A 148 -3.09 12.71 -1.56
N LYS A 149 -2.24 12.11 -2.40
CA LYS A 149 -1.57 12.74 -3.54
C LYS A 149 -1.51 11.76 -4.72
N PRO A 150 -1.40 12.24 -5.97
CA PRO A 150 -1.26 11.36 -7.14
C PRO A 150 -0.07 10.40 -7.01
N PRO A 151 -0.29 9.07 -6.99
CA PRO A 151 0.79 8.11 -6.75
C PRO A 151 1.54 7.71 -8.04
N GLY A 152 1.16 8.22 -9.22
CA GLY A 152 1.70 7.74 -10.50
C GLY A 152 3.23 7.79 -10.60
N LYS A 153 3.87 8.79 -9.97
CA LYS A 153 5.34 8.93 -9.91
C LYS A 153 5.98 8.24 -8.71
N THR A 154 5.20 7.69 -7.79
CA THR A 154 5.71 6.97 -6.63
C THR A 154 6.15 5.56 -7.03
N ARG A 155 7.25 5.08 -6.45
CA ARG A 155 7.71 3.71 -6.66
C ARG A 155 6.73 2.72 -6.02
N ILE A 156 6.44 1.66 -6.73
CA ILE A 156 5.69 0.53 -6.19
C ILE A 156 6.68 -0.57 -5.78
N LYS A 157 6.53 -1.04 -4.55
CA LYS A 157 7.20 -2.24 -4.06
C LYS A 157 6.20 -3.39 -4.10
N LEU A 158 6.57 -4.48 -4.75
CA LEU A 158 5.82 -5.74 -4.69
C LEU A 158 6.64 -6.73 -3.85
N ALA A 159 5.97 -7.57 -3.07
CA ALA A 159 6.61 -8.60 -2.28
C ALA A 159 5.77 -9.88 -2.25
N SER A 160 6.43 -11.02 -2.44
CA SER A 160 5.87 -12.36 -2.28
C SER A 160 6.71 -13.08 -1.24
N ALA A 161 6.07 -13.63 -0.20
CA ALA A 161 6.75 -14.19 0.97
C ALA A 161 7.83 -13.22 1.51
N ASP A 162 9.10 -13.64 1.58
CA ASP A 162 10.25 -12.86 2.05
C ASP A 162 11.00 -12.12 0.93
N GLN A 163 10.56 -12.26 -0.31
CA GLN A 163 11.18 -11.63 -1.47
C GLN A 163 10.45 -10.34 -1.85
N PHE A 164 11.20 -9.34 -2.29
CA PHE A 164 10.64 -8.07 -2.74
C PHE A 164 11.30 -7.56 -4.01
N LEU A 165 10.53 -6.81 -4.79
CA LEU A 165 10.97 -6.13 -5.99
C LEU A 165 10.50 -4.68 -5.92
N TYR A 166 11.43 -3.77 -6.16
CA TYR A 166 11.11 -2.37 -6.43
C TYR A 166 10.91 -2.21 -7.93
N LEU A 167 9.72 -1.79 -8.33
CA LEU A 167 9.47 -1.36 -9.70
C LEU A 167 9.72 0.15 -9.82
N MET A 168 9.95 0.60 -11.06
CA MET A 168 10.37 1.97 -11.36
C MET A 168 9.33 3.01 -10.93
N HIS A 169 8.10 2.94 -11.44
CA HIS A 169 7.00 3.83 -11.05
C HIS A 169 5.65 3.09 -11.10
N ALA A 170 4.68 3.51 -10.28
CA ALA A 170 3.34 2.94 -10.26
C ALA A 170 2.66 2.99 -11.64
N SER A 171 2.92 4.04 -12.43
CA SER A 171 2.39 4.18 -13.79
C SER A 171 2.95 3.19 -14.81
N GLU A 172 4.09 2.57 -14.52
CA GLU A 172 4.81 1.67 -15.43
C GLU A 172 4.57 0.19 -15.08
N ALA A 173 3.94 -0.09 -13.94
CA ALA A 173 3.71 -1.43 -13.41
C ALA A 173 2.58 -2.16 -14.15
N SER A 174 2.80 -2.50 -15.41
CA SER A 174 1.84 -3.20 -16.28
C SER A 174 2.18 -4.68 -16.48
N ARG A 175 3.46 -5.01 -16.72
CA ARG A 175 3.97 -6.38 -16.83
C ARG A 175 5.20 -6.54 -15.95
N VAL A 176 5.15 -7.50 -15.05
CA VAL A 176 6.19 -7.75 -14.06
C VAL A 176 6.69 -9.17 -14.26
N VAL A 177 7.92 -9.29 -14.77
CA VAL A 177 8.61 -10.58 -14.87
C VAL A 177 9.61 -10.67 -13.73
N VAL A 178 9.41 -11.65 -12.85
CA VAL A 178 10.21 -11.85 -11.65
C VAL A 178 11.10 -13.09 -11.77
N PRO A 179 12.14 -13.23 -10.94
CA PRO A 179 12.98 -14.43 -10.92
C PRO A 179 12.21 -15.70 -10.55
N LYS A 180 12.81 -16.86 -10.82
CA LYS A 180 12.25 -18.19 -10.53
C LYS A 180 11.81 -18.36 -9.09
N GLN A 181 12.50 -17.73 -8.14
CA GLN A 181 12.21 -17.91 -6.71
C GLN A 181 10.82 -17.41 -6.28
N TRP A 182 10.10 -16.68 -7.13
CA TRP A 182 8.71 -16.28 -6.89
C TRP A 182 7.69 -17.26 -7.48
N CYS A 183 8.13 -18.26 -8.24
CA CYS A 183 7.26 -19.23 -8.92
C CYS A 183 6.57 -20.21 -7.99
N ASP A 184 7.08 -20.36 -6.76
CA ASP A 184 6.78 -21.45 -5.84
C ASP A 184 6.37 -20.91 -4.45
#